data_AF-A0A1Y5H4I0-F1
#
_entry.id   AF-A0A1Y5H4I0-F1
#
_cell.length_a   1.000
_cell.length_b   1.000
_cell.length_c   1.000
_cell.angle_alpha   90.00
_cell.angle_beta   90.00
_cell.angle_gamma   90.00
#
_symmetry.space_group_name_H-M   'P 1'
#
loop_
_entity.id
_entity.type
_entity.pdbx_description
1 polymer ?
#
loop_
_entity_poly.entity_id
_entity_poly.type
_entity_poly.pdbx_seq_one_letter_code
_entity_poly.pdbx_strand_id
1 'polypeptide(L)' 'MIANGFSYGGTGYVILEEGEIDPATYGFIVKHYLVSRPDGSTEPGAYSLEEAKAKIDTLMKTK' A
#
# COMPACT_ATOMS: atom_id res chain seq x y z
N MET A 1 2.29 -7.55 -6.79
CA MET A 1 1.62 -6.85 -5.67
C MET A 1 1.45 -7.83 -4.53
N ILE A 2 1.93 -7.48 -3.34
CA ILE A 2 1.81 -8.29 -2.12
C ILE A 2 1.15 -7.44 -1.04
N ALA A 3 0.20 -8.03 -0.31
CA ALA A 3 -0.43 -7.45 0.86
C ALA A 3 -0.14 -8.34 2.07
N ASN A 4 0.05 -7.75 3.25
CA ASN A 4 0.20 -8.51 4.48
C ASN A 4 -1.15 -9.03 5.06
N GLY A 5 -2.28 -8.73 4.40
CA GLY A 5 -3.62 -9.15 4.81
C GLY A 5 -4.20 -8.38 6.00
N PHE A 6 -3.50 -7.38 6.54
CA PHE A 6 -3.95 -6.56 7.65
C PHE A 6 -4.31 -5.15 7.20
N SER A 7 -5.44 -4.64 7.68
CA SER A 7 -5.80 -3.25 7.46
C SER A 7 -4.94 -2.30 8.31
N TYR A 8 -4.51 -1.20 7.70
CA TYR A 8 -3.79 -0.13 8.35
C TYR A 8 -4.68 0.54 9.41
N GLY A 9 -4.21 0.54 10.67
CA GLY A 9 -4.93 1.18 11.78
C GLY A 9 -6.32 0.62 12.08
N GLY A 10 -6.68 -0.59 11.62
CA GLY A 10 -7.99 -1.19 11.84
C GLY A 10 -9.14 -0.56 11.04
N THR A 11 -8.82 0.16 9.97
CA THR A 11 -9.76 1.05 9.27
C THR A 11 -10.31 0.49 7.96
N GLY A 12 -9.82 -0.68 7.56
CA GLY A 12 -10.12 -1.32 6.28
C GLY A 12 -9.24 -0.87 5.12
N TYR A 13 -8.45 0.20 5.26
CA TYR A 13 -7.45 0.56 4.23
C TYR A 13 -6.27 -0.41 4.27
N VAL A 14 -5.69 -0.75 3.12
CA VAL A 14 -4.55 -1.68 3.02
C VAL A 14 -3.42 -1.01 2.24
N ILE A 15 -2.20 -1.11 2.76
CA ILE A 15 -0.99 -0.72 2.04
C ILE A 15 -0.47 -1.95 1.30
N LEU A 16 -0.27 -1.79 0.00
CA LEU A 16 0.16 -2.84 -0.91
C LEU A 16 1.58 -2.56 -1.36
N GLU A 17 2.42 -3.58 -1.38
CA GLU A 17 3.78 -3.49 -1.92
C GLU A 17 3.76 -3.90 -3.39
N GLU A 18 4.26 -3.03 -4.27
CA GLU A 18 4.47 -3.32 -5.68
C GLU A 18 5.95 -3.23 -6.03
N GLY A 19 6.42 -4.24 -6.76
CA GLY A 19 7.83 -4.46 -6.96
C GLY A 19 8.08 -5.68 -7.85
N GLU A 20 9.35 -6.07 -7.92
CA GLU A 20 9.83 -7.15 -8.77
C GLU A 20 10.69 -8.14 -7.98
N ILE A 21 10.80 -9.36 -8.48
CA ILE A 21 11.74 -10.35 -7.93
C ILE A 21 13.09 -10.11 -8.57
N ASP A 22 14.13 -9.95 -7.75
CA ASP A 22 15.51 -9.99 -8.21
C ASP A 22 15.90 -11.43 -8.57
N PRO A 23 16.20 -11.75 -9.84
CA PRO A 23 16.53 -13.11 -10.24
C PRO A 23 17.87 -13.61 -9.69
N ALA A 24 18.77 -12.72 -9.25
CA ALA A 24 20.06 -13.11 -8.70
C ALA A 24 19.96 -13.53 -7.23
N THR A 25 19.09 -12.88 -6.46
CA THR A 25 18.93 -13.12 -5.01
C THR A 25 17.62 -13.80 -4.64
N TYR A 26 16.67 -13.89 -5.58
CA TYR A 26 15.28 -14.27 -5.39
C TYR A 26 14.54 -13.42 -4.33
N GLY A 27 15.09 -12.27 -3.96
CA GLY A 27 14.47 -11.31 -3.06
C GLY A 27 13.40 -10.48 -3.78
N PHE A 28 12.34 -10.12 -3.04
CA PHE A 28 11.37 -9.14 -3.53
C PHE A 28 11.88 -7.72 -3.31
N ILE A 29 12.05 -6.97 -4.38
CA ILE A 29 12.46 -5.56 -4.35
C ILE A 29 11.20 -4.71 -4.51
N VAL A 30 10.80 -4.07 -3.42
CA VAL A 30 9.71 -3.09 -3.42
C VAL A 30 10.15 -1.87 -4.22
N LYS A 31 9.35 -1.48 -5.23
CA LYS A 31 9.56 -0.26 -6.02
C LYS A 31 8.74 0.88 -5.46
N HIS A 32 7.49 0.61 -5.10
CA HIS A 32 6.57 1.59 -4.54
C HIS A 32 5.42 0.89 -3.81
N TYR A 33 4.57 1.69 -3.18
CA TYR A 33 3.41 1.27 -2.44
C TYR A 33 2.15 1.80 -3.10
N LEU A 34 1.06 1.05 -2.96
CA LEU A 34 -0.28 1.45 -3.36
C LEU A 34 -1.18 1.47 -2.12
N VAL A 35 -2.28 2.22 -2.21
CA VAL A 35 -3.29 2.29 -1.14
C VAL A 35 -4.59 1.69 -1.65
N SER A 36 -5.06 0.61 -1.03
CA SER A 36 -6.40 0.07 -1.28
C SER A 36 -7.38 0.58 -0.21
N ARG A 37 -8.57 0.94 -0.66
CA ARG A 37 -9.69 1.38 0.16
C ARG A 37 -10.44 0.18 0.76
N PRO A 38 -11.24 0.40 1.82
CA PRO A 38 -12.08 -0.65 2.41
C PRO A 38 -13.09 -1.29 1.44
N ASP A 39 -13.45 -0.60 0.36
CA ASP A 39 -14.36 -1.10 -0.68
C ASP A 39 -13.65 -1.96 -1.74
N GLY A 40 -12.34 -2.18 -1.60
CA GLY A 40 -11.51 -2.95 -2.52
C GLY A 40 -10.99 -2.16 -3.73
N SER A 41 -11.40 -0.90 -3.91
CA SER A 41 -10.81 -0.03 -4.93
C SER A 41 -9.42 0.46 -4.51
N THR A 42 -8.60 0.85 -5.48
CA THR A 42 -7.23 1.34 -5.23
C THR A 42 -7.18 2.85 -5.50
N GLU A 43 -6.52 3.59 -4.62
CA GLU A 43 -6.19 5.00 -4.86
C GLU A 43 -5.25 5.11 -6.07
N PRO A 44 -5.49 6.08 -6.96
CA PRO A 44 -4.56 6.34 -8.05
C PRO A 44 -3.24 6.91 -7.52
N GLY A 45 -2.14 6.29 -7.91
CA GLY A 45 -0.79 6.77 -7.62
C GLY A 45 0.17 5.67 -7.19
N ALA A 46 1.45 6.02 -7.12
CA ALA A 46 2.52 5.22 -6.55
C ALA A 46 3.16 6.04 -5.44
N TYR A 47 3.36 5.42 -4.29
CA TYR A 47 3.76 6.11 -3.06
C TYR A 47 5.04 5.49 -2.49
N SER A 48 5.81 6.26 -1.74
CA SER A 48 6.63 5.70 -0.66
C SER A 48 5.76 5.20 0.49
N LEU A 49 6.32 4.43 1.42
CA LEU A 49 5.57 3.92 2.57
C LEU A 49 4.99 5.06 3.42
N GLU A 50 5.78 6.12 3.65
CA GLU A 50 5.34 7.27 4.46
C GLU A 50 4.27 8.08 3.74
N GLU A 51 4.36 8.25 2.42
CA GLU A 51 3.31 8.89 1.63
C GLU A 51 2.01 8.07 1.64
N ALA A 52 2.09 6.74 1.56
CA ALA A 52 0.92 5.87 1.64
C ALA A 52 0.22 6.00 3.00
N LYS A 53 0.96 6.04 4.10
CA LYS A 53 0.41 6.28 5.45
C LYS A 53 -0.25 7.65 5.54
N ALA A 54 0.44 8.71 5.11
CA ALA A 54 -0.08 10.07 5.15
C ALA A 54 -1.34 10.25 4.28
N LYS A 55 -1.38 9.56 3.13
CA LYS A 55 -2.55 9.52 2.26
C LYS A 55 -3.74 8.87 2.95
N ILE A 56 -3.53 7.73 3.60
CA ILE A 56 -4.56 7.03 4.38
C ILE A 56 -5.07 7.93 5.53
N ASP A 57 -4.18 8.60 6.27
CA ASP A 57 -4.57 9.53 7.34
C ASP A 57 -5.42 10.70 6.81
N THR A 58 -5.11 11.21 5.61
CA THR A 58 -5.89 12.27 4.96
C THR A 58 -7.28 11.78 4.56
N LEU A 59 -7.37 10.57 4.00
CA LEU A 59 -8.65 9.96 3.62
C LEU A 59 -9.56 9.71 4.82
N MET A 60 -8.99 9.35 5.98
CA MET A 60 -9.75 9.19 7.22
C MET A 60 -10.32 10.49 7.76
N LYS A 61 -9.57 11.59 7.66
CA LYS A 61 -10.02 12.91 8.12
C LYS A 61 -11.14 13.51 7.26
N THR A 62 -11.30 13.01 6.04
CA THR A 62 -12.28 13.49 5.06
C THR A 62 -13.60 12.70 5.14
N LYS A 63 -13.70 11.75 6.09
CA LYS A 63 -14.86 10.87 6.30
C LYS A 63 -15.76 11.43 7.39
#